data_AF-A0A183CW53-F1
#
_entry.id   AF-A0A183CW53-F1
#
_cell.length_a   1.000
_cell.length_b   1.000
_cell.length_c   1.000
_cell.angle_alpha   90.00
_cell.angle_beta   90.00
_cell.angle_gamma   90.00
#
_symmetry.space_group_name_H-M   'P 1'
#
loop_
_entity.id
_entity.type
_entity.pdbx_description
1 polymer ?
#
loop_
_entity_poly.entity_id
_entity_poly.type
_entity_poly.pdbx_seq_one_letter_code
_entity_poly.pdbx_strand_id
1 'polypeptide(L)'
;MGLSRKEWLILGASCATSAVVLHYTAKFVRQYIKDRKHPYVTVGQVSELYIYPLESCRGRQVNSMICEEYGGKHEELEERHFVMVDMRTKAMITALTHPRLVLVDCDVTDGVLTLTTPESTPIRVNIHKVVKENKIITYNLCENVKRSGLDCGTAAAEWCTRTLQIVAPVKLLYCVDGLAAQPSILGKCLNAWSQYQNQCVRLTPYISINQESLNNLNSHSESDGVPATTRHFRPSIVIDECEPYDEDKWMEIRIGNCEFDCFEPCARLLFTLETTIIMRHITL
;
A
#
# COMPACT_ATOMS: atom_id res chain seq x y z
N MET A 1 -54.39 33.61 8.03
CA MET A 1 -53.77 34.39 6.94
C MET A 1 -52.88 33.44 6.15
N GLY A 2 -53.27 33.09 4.92
CA GLY A 2 -52.44 32.28 4.03
C GLY A 2 -51.56 33.19 3.17
N LEU A 3 -50.32 32.79 2.94
CA LEU A 3 -49.39 33.49 2.05
C LEU A 3 -49.97 33.52 0.62
N SER A 4 -49.93 34.69 0.00
CA SER A 4 -50.32 34.89 -1.40
C SER A 4 -49.37 34.17 -2.35
N ARG A 5 -49.85 33.88 -3.57
CA ARG A 5 -49.05 33.24 -4.62
C ARG A 5 -47.75 34.01 -4.93
N LYS A 6 -47.77 35.34 -4.81
CA LYS A 6 -46.58 36.18 -4.99
C LYS A 6 -45.58 35.97 -3.86
N GLU A 7 -46.02 35.91 -2.62
CA GLU A 7 -45.16 35.66 -1.46
C GLU A 7 -44.52 34.27 -1.51
N TRP A 8 -45.26 33.24 -1.95
CA TRP A 8 -44.70 31.90 -2.19
C TRP A 8 -43.64 31.88 -3.29
N LEU A 9 -43.84 32.63 -4.39
CA LEU A 9 -42.85 32.73 -5.46
C LEU A 9 -41.58 33.46 -4.99
N ILE A 10 -41.73 34.51 -4.19
CA ILE A 10 -40.60 35.25 -3.60
C ILE A 10 -39.82 34.34 -2.64
N LEU A 11 -40.51 33.63 -1.75
CA LEU A 11 -39.90 32.65 -0.83
C LEU A 11 -39.17 31.53 -1.60
N GLY A 12 -39.78 30.98 -2.65
CA GLY A 12 -39.16 29.97 -3.50
C GLY A 12 -37.91 30.49 -4.21
N ALA A 13 -37.96 31.69 -4.77
CA ALA A 13 -36.82 32.33 -5.41
C ALA A 13 -35.69 32.67 -4.43
N SER A 14 -36.01 33.13 -3.20
CA SER A 14 -35.00 33.41 -2.16
C SER A 14 -34.32 32.14 -1.67
N CYS A 15 -35.05 31.04 -1.52
CA CYS A 15 -34.46 29.75 -1.13
C CYS A 15 -33.55 29.21 -2.23
N ALA A 16 -33.99 29.27 -3.50
CA ALA A 16 -33.20 28.81 -4.63
C ALA A 16 -31.90 29.62 -4.80
N THR A 17 -31.97 30.95 -4.73
CA THR A 17 -30.79 31.82 -4.81
C THR A 17 -29.82 31.59 -3.65
N SER A 18 -30.33 31.45 -2.41
CA SER A 18 -29.50 31.16 -1.24
C SER A 18 -28.79 29.81 -1.35
N ALA A 19 -29.47 28.77 -1.85
CA ALA A 19 -28.87 27.45 -2.07
C ALA A 19 -27.77 27.49 -3.14
N VAL A 20 -27.98 28.23 -4.23
CA VAL A 20 -26.98 28.42 -5.28
C VAL A 20 -25.75 29.18 -4.75
N VAL A 21 -25.96 30.29 -4.05
CA VAL A 21 -24.86 31.07 -3.44
C VAL A 21 -24.09 30.24 -2.42
N LEU A 22 -24.77 29.47 -1.56
CA LEU A 22 -24.12 28.59 -0.60
C LEU A 22 -23.30 27.50 -1.30
N HIS A 23 -23.82 26.90 -2.37
CA HIS A 23 -23.11 25.88 -3.14
C HIS A 23 -21.82 26.45 -3.76
N TYR A 24 -21.91 27.60 -4.43
CA TYR A 24 -20.74 28.20 -5.09
C TYR A 24 -19.74 28.78 -4.10
N THR A 25 -20.19 29.37 -2.98
CA THR A 25 -19.28 29.83 -1.92
C THR A 25 -18.58 28.64 -1.24
N ALA A 26 -19.29 27.56 -0.92
CA ALA A 26 -18.66 26.34 -0.39
C ALA A 26 -17.65 25.73 -1.38
N LYS A 27 -17.98 25.70 -2.68
CA LYS A 27 -17.07 25.24 -3.73
C LYS A 27 -15.83 26.14 -3.83
N PHE A 28 -16.01 27.46 -3.82
CA PHE A 28 -14.92 28.43 -3.86
C PHE A 28 -14.02 28.33 -2.62
N VAL A 29 -14.59 28.26 -1.42
CA VAL A 29 -13.82 28.10 -0.17
C VAL A 29 -13.05 26.79 -0.17
N ARG A 30 -13.67 25.67 -0.60
CA ARG A 30 -12.95 24.40 -0.75
C ARG A 30 -11.79 24.51 -1.74
N GLN A 31 -12.02 25.15 -2.89
CA GLN A 31 -10.99 25.33 -3.90
C GLN A 31 -9.86 26.24 -3.38
N TYR A 32 -10.20 27.34 -2.73
CA TYR A 32 -9.24 28.28 -2.14
C TYR A 32 -8.40 27.64 -1.02
N ILE A 33 -9.01 26.82 -0.17
CA ILE A 33 -8.29 26.03 0.84
C ILE A 33 -7.38 25.00 0.16
N LYS A 34 -7.85 24.33 -0.89
CA LYS A 34 -7.06 23.36 -1.66
C LYS A 34 -5.89 24.01 -2.41
N ASP A 35 -6.06 25.24 -2.86
CA ASP A 35 -5.05 25.99 -3.61
C ASP A 35 -4.05 26.73 -2.70
N ARG A 36 -4.23 26.68 -1.37
CA ARG A 36 -3.23 27.17 -0.43
C ARG A 36 -2.01 26.25 -0.44
N LYS A 37 -1.06 26.57 -1.30
CA LYS A 37 0.28 25.98 -1.26
C LYS A 37 1.03 26.58 -0.07
N HIS A 38 1.23 25.77 0.97
CA HIS A 38 2.22 26.07 1.99
C HIS A 38 3.61 25.86 1.39
N PRO A 39 4.58 26.76 1.63
CA PRO A 39 5.95 26.49 1.18
C PRO A 39 6.45 25.22 1.88
N TYR A 40 7.03 24.30 1.13
CA TYR A 40 7.68 23.14 1.72
C TYR A 40 8.86 23.59 2.57
N VAL A 41 8.94 23.03 3.76
CA VAL A 41 10.10 23.16 4.65
C VAL A 41 10.79 21.81 4.72
N THR A 42 12.12 21.83 4.82
CA THR A 42 12.89 20.60 5.03
C THR A 42 12.63 20.11 6.44
N VAL A 43 12.11 18.89 6.56
CA VAL A 43 11.78 18.26 7.85
C VAL A 43 12.74 17.13 8.21
N GLY A 44 13.45 16.54 7.24
CA GLY A 44 14.37 15.43 7.43
C GLY A 44 14.96 14.94 6.10
N GLN A 45 15.63 13.79 6.12
CA GLN A 45 16.27 13.17 4.96
C GLN A 45 15.86 11.69 4.81
N VAL A 46 15.73 11.22 3.57
CA VAL A 46 15.53 9.78 3.31
C VAL A 46 16.81 9.01 3.62
N SER A 47 16.74 8.05 4.53
CA SER A 47 17.86 7.20 4.94
C SER A 47 17.84 5.84 4.24
N GLU A 48 16.66 5.22 4.08
CA GLU A 48 16.51 3.91 3.45
C GLU A 48 15.26 3.84 2.56
N LEU A 49 15.35 3.02 1.51
CA LEU A 49 14.25 2.72 0.59
C LEU A 49 14.10 1.21 0.45
N TYR A 50 12.86 0.72 0.47
CA TYR A 50 12.55 -0.70 0.32
C TYR A 50 11.44 -0.94 -0.68
N ILE A 51 11.58 -2.03 -1.44
CA ILE A 51 10.53 -2.58 -2.31
C ILE A 51 10.19 -3.99 -1.84
N TYR A 52 8.90 -4.33 -1.87
CA TYR A 52 8.40 -5.66 -1.51
C TYR A 52 7.68 -6.31 -2.70
N PRO A 53 8.39 -6.99 -3.62
CA PRO A 53 7.74 -7.51 -4.83
C PRO A 53 6.73 -8.62 -4.56
N LEU A 54 6.95 -9.41 -3.51
CA LEU A 54 6.07 -10.47 -3.07
C LEU A 54 5.43 -10.09 -1.74
N GLU A 55 4.09 -10.17 -1.69
CA GLU A 55 3.30 -9.83 -0.51
C GLU A 55 3.80 -10.59 0.73
N SER A 56 3.94 -9.87 1.85
CA SER A 56 4.40 -10.40 3.14
C SER A 56 5.84 -10.97 3.19
N CYS A 57 6.63 -10.88 2.13
CA CYS A 57 8.01 -11.41 2.08
C CYS A 57 9.07 -10.37 2.43
N ARG A 58 10.35 -10.75 2.49
CA ARG A 58 11.45 -9.84 2.84
C ARG A 58 11.49 -8.63 1.89
N GLY A 59 11.76 -7.44 2.45
CA GLY A 59 11.95 -6.22 1.66
C GLY A 59 13.35 -6.14 1.08
N ARG A 60 13.45 -5.67 -0.15
CA ARG A 60 14.72 -5.43 -0.83
C ARG A 60 15.08 -3.96 -0.69
N GLN A 61 16.22 -3.69 -0.04
CA GLN A 61 16.73 -2.34 0.10
C GLN A 61 17.29 -1.87 -1.25
N VAL A 62 16.92 -0.66 -1.66
CA VAL A 62 17.35 -0.04 -2.92
C VAL A 62 17.95 1.32 -2.63
N ASN A 63 18.78 1.84 -3.54
CA ASN A 63 19.42 3.16 -3.40
C ASN A 63 18.58 4.30 -4.02
N SER A 64 17.57 3.95 -4.81
CA SER A 64 16.71 4.87 -5.54
C SER A 64 15.39 4.18 -5.84
N MET A 65 14.32 4.94 -6.01
CA MET A 65 12.99 4.42 -6.27
C MET A 65 12.27 5.39 -7.21
N ILE A 66 11.68 4.83 -8.26
CA ILE A 66 10.68 5.52 -9.08
C ILE A 66 9.37 5.38 -8.34
N CYS A 67 8.73 6.51 -8.03
CA CYS A 67 7.46 6.50 -7.33
C CYS A 67 6.31 6.51 -8.35
N GLU A 68 5.64 5.37 -8.49
CA GLU A 68 4.44 5.23 -9.32
C GLU A 68 3.17 5.29 -8.46
N GLU A 69 2.01 5.33 -9.12
CA GLU A 69 0.69 5.43 -8.49
C GLU A 69 0.42 4.27 -7.51
N TYR A 70 0.85 3.05 -7.85
CA TYR A 70 0.56 1.83 -7.10
C TYR A 70 1.71 1.34 -6.20
N GLY A 71 2.83 2.06 -6.17
CA GLY A 71 3.97 1.76 -5.32
C GLY A 71 5.31 2.05 -5.98
N GLY A 72 6.38 1.75 -5.25
CA GLY A 72 7.75 2.00 -5.69
C GLY A 72 8.22 0.99 -6.73
N LYS A 73 9.05 1.46 -7.65
CA LYS A 73 9.74 0.65 -8.65
C LYS A 73 11.25 0.92 -8.65
N HIS A 74 12.05 -0.12 -8.78
CA HIS A 74 13.49 -0.02 -8.99
C HIS A 74 13.91 -1.11 -9.97
N GLU A 75 14.39 -0.70 -11.16
CA GLU A 75 14.65 -1.62 -12.26
C GLU A 75 13.41 -2.47 -12.58
N GLU A 76 13.48 -3.80 -12.41
CA GLU A 76 12.37 -4.74 -12.60
C GLU A 76 11.62 -5.08 -11.31
N LEU A 77 12.08 -4.57 -10.15
CA LEU A 77 11.39 -4.75 -8.87
C LEU A 77 10.23 -3.77 -8.78
N GLU A 78 9.02 -4.30 -8.59
CA GLU A 78 7.78 -3.53 -8.47
C GLU A 78 7.06 -3.91 -7.18
N GLU A 79 6.54 -2.93 -6.44
CA GLU A 79 5.87 -3.14 -5.16
C GLU A 79 4.63 -4.05 -5.29
N ARG A 80 4.65 -5.18 -4.57
CA ARG A 80 3.54 -6.13 -4.39
C ARG A 80 2.91 -6.61 -5.69
N HIS A 81 3.72 -7.07 -6.65
CA HIS A 81 3.23 -7.66 -7.89
C HIS A 81 3.12 -9.20 -7.84
N PHE A 82 3.44 -9.81 -6.69
CA PHE A 82 3.21 -11.24 -6.47
C PHE A 82 2.47 -11.50 -5.16
N VAL A 83 1.67 -12.57 -5.15
CA VAL A 83 0.92 -13.00 -3.97
C VAL A 83 0.86 -14.52 -3.87
N MET A 84 0.91 -15.04 -2.65
CA MET A 84 0.64 -16.45 -2.37
C MET A 84 -0.81 -16.65 -1.93
N VAL A 85 -1.47 -17.67 -2.46
CA VAL A 85 -2.90 -17.94 -2.21
C VAL A 85 -3.08 -19.38 -1.73
N ASP A 86 -3.84 -19.55 -0.66
CA ASP A 86 -4.37 -20.85 -0.24
C ASP A 86 -5.56 -21.19 -1.15
N MET A 87 -5.44 -22.25 -1.94
CA MET A 87 -6.46 -22.61 -2.93
C MET A 87 -7.71 -23.28 -2.34
N ARG A 88 -7.65 -23.75 -1.08
CA ARG A 88 -8.81 -24.30 -0.36
C ARG A 88 -9.73 -23.17 0.10
N THR A 89 -9.16 -22.12 0.68
CA THR A 89 -9.93 -20.98 1.23
C THR A 89 -10.07 -19.82 0.23
N LYS A 90 -9.22 -19.81 -0.81
CA LYS A 90 -9.01 -18.69 -1.74
C LYS A 90 -8.46 -17.44 -1.06
N ALA A 91 -8.01 -17.51 0.19
CA ALA A 91 -7.45 -16.38 0.90
C ALA A 91 -5.96 -16.19 0.56
N MET A 92 -5.50 -14.95 0.65
CA MET A 92 -4.06 -14.67 0.64
C MET A 92 -3.36 -15.29 1.84
N ILE A 93 -2.18 -15.83 1.60
CA ILE A 93 -1.25 -16.27 2.64
C ILE A 93 -0.40 -15.05 3.01
N THR A 94 -0.39 -14.71 4.30
CA THR A 94 0.29 -13.53 4.83
C THR A 94 1.23 -13.92 5.95
N ALA A 95 2.17 -13.04 6.30
CA ALA A 95 3.09 -13.29 7.43
C ALA A 95 2.35 -13.50 8.77
N LEU A 96 1.11 -13.01 8.89
CA LEU A 96 0.23 -13.26 10.04
C LEU A 96 -0.12 -14.73 10.20
N THR A 97 -0.44 -15.40 9.09
CA THR A 97 -0.80 -16.83 9.11
C THR A 97 0.41 -17.73 8.97
N HIS A 98 1.45 -17.27 8.25
CA HIS A 98 2.67 -18.03 7.97
C HIS A 98 3.92 -17.14 8.12
N PRO A 99 4.44 -16.97 9.35
CA PRO A 99 5.56 -16.06 9.62
C PRO A 99 6.83 -16.36 8.82
N ARG A 100 7.05 -17.61 8.42
CA ARG A 100 8.19 -18.02 7.57
C ARG A 100 8.26 -17.28 6.23
N LEU A 101 7.17 -16.65 5.77
CA LEU A 101 7.16 -15.79 4.59
C LEU A 101 8.22 -14.68 4.66
N VAL A 102 8.52 -14.14 5.84
CA VAL A 102 9.52 -13.06 5.97
C VAL A 102 10.95 -13.52 5.68
N LEU A 103 11.19 -14.83 5.58
CA LEU A 103 12.49 -15.41 5.22
C LEU A 103 12.68 -15.51 3.71
N VAL A 104 11.61 -15.35 2.92
CA VAL A 104 11.65 -15.41 1.47
C VAL A 104 12.22 -14.11 0.94
N ASP A 105 13.38 -14.20 0.32
CA ASP A 105 13.95 -13.14 -0.49
C ASP A 105 13.43 -13.25 -1.93
N CYS A 106 13.15 -12.10 -2.53
CA CYS A 106 12.49 -11.98 -3.81
C CYS A 106 13.29 -11.01 -4.69
N ASP A 107 13.67 -11.49 -5.86
CA ASP A 107 14.42 -10.72 -6.85
C ASP A 107 13.83 -10.90 -8.24
N VAL A 108 13.95 -9.87 -9.08
CA VAL A 108 13.52 -9.92 -10.48
C VAL A 108 14.62 -9.36 -11.35
N THR A 109 15.08 -10.16 -12.30
CA THR A 109 16.13 -9.77 -13.26
C THR A 109 15.89 -10.48 -14.57
N ASP A 110 16.00 -9.77 -15.69
CA ASP A 110 15.82 -10.28 -17.05
C ASP A 110 14.46 -11.00 -17.25
N GLY A 111 13.40 -10.47 -16.64
CA GLY A 111 12.05 -11.05 -16.67
C GLY A 111 11.93 -12.37 -15.92
N VAL A 112 12.86 -12.68 -15.00
CA VAL A 112 12.86 -13.90 -14.19
C VAL A 112 12.75 -13.54 -12.71
N LEU A 113 11.63 -13.94 -12.11
CA LEU A 113 11.47 -13.93 -10.65
C LEU A 113 12.33 -15.04 -10.04
N THR A 114 13.17 -14.70 -9.08
CA THR A 114 13.94 -15.64 -8.26
C THR A 114 13.50 -15.53 -6.81
N LEU A 115 13.02 -16.64 -6.25
CA LEU A 115 12.69 -16.74 -4.82
C LEU A 115 13.74 -17.61 -4.12
N THR A 116 14.24 -17.13 -2.99
CA THR A 116 15.23 -17.83 -2.18
C THR A 116 14.90 -17.78 -0.70
N THR A 117 15.35 -18.77 0.06
CA THR A 117 15.47 -18.68 1.52
C THR A 117 16.85 -19.17 1.92
N PRO A 118 17.33 -18.88 3.15
CA PRO A 118 18.61 -19.40 3.63
C PRO A 118 18.73 -20.93 3.60
N GLU A 119 17.59 -21.64 3.61
CA GLU A 119 17.51 -23.10 3.80
C GLU A 119 17.18 -23.87 2.51
N SER A 120 16.71 -23.19 1.45
CA SER A 120 16.17 -23.87 0.26
C SER A 120 16.93 -23.52 -1.02
N THR A 121 16.89 -24.44 -1.98
CA THR A 121 17.39 -24.16 -3.33
C THR A 121 16.50 -23.11 -4.00
N PRO A 122 17.08 -22.10 -4.68
CA PRO A 122 16.32 -21.08 -5.39
C PRO A 122 15.32 -21.66 -6.40
N ILE A 123 14.15 -21.03 -6.52
CA ILE A 123 13.22 -21.27 -7.64
C ILE A 123 13.21 -20.06 -8.56
N ARG A 124 13.21 -20.33 -9.87
CA ARG A 124 13.17 -19.32 -10.93
C ARG A 124 11.88 -19.45 -11.72
N VAL A 125 11.15 -18.35 -11.88
CA VAL A 125 9.90 -18.26 -12.62
C VAL A 125 10.07 -17.26 -13.75
N ASN A 126 9.94 -17.71 -15.00
CA ASN A 126 9.99 -16.82 -16.15
C ASN A 126 8.65 -16.08 -16.29
N ILE A 127 8.65 -14.77 -16.08
CA ILE A 127 7.45 -13.94 -16.06
C ILE A 127 6.82 -13.86 -17.45
N HIS A 128 7.61 -13.76 -18.52
CA HIS A 128 7.10 -13.76 -19.89
C HIS A 128 6.33 -15.04 -20.23
N LYS A 129 6.80 -16.19 -19.72
CA LYS A 129 6.08 -17.47 -19.86
C LYS A 129 4.75 -17.45 -19.11
N VAL A 130 4.72 -16.92 -17.88
CA VAL A 130 3.49 -16.79 -17.08
C VAL A 130 2.47 -15.92 -17.81
N VAL A 131 2.89 -14.77 -18.32
CA VAL A 131 2.04 -13.86 -19.11
C VAL A 131 1.54 -14.53 -20.39
N LYS A 132 2.40 -15.26 -21.11
CA LYS A 132 2.02 -15.98 -22.34
C LYS A 132 1.01 -17.11 -22.08
N GLU A 133 1.16 -17.84 -20.97
CA GLU A 133 0.21 -18.90 -20.60
C GLU A 133 -1.15 -18.34 -20.14
N ASN A 134 -1.15 -17.13 -19.57
CA ASN A 134 -2.35 -16.39 -19.18
C ASN A 134 -3.36 -17.21 -18.35
N LYS A 135 -2.86 -18.04 -17.44
CA LYS A 135 -3.69 -18.88 -16.56
C LYS A 135 -4.18 -18.06 -15.38
N ILE A 136 -5.37 -17.48 -15.51
CA ILE A 136 -5.96 -16.61 -14.49
C ILE A 136 -6.52 -17.43 -13.32
N ILE A 137 -6.18 -17.04 -12.10
CA ILE A 137 -6.74 -17.55 -10.85
C ILE A 137 -7.36 -16.39 -10.07
N THR A 138 -8.60 -16.57 -9.63
CA THR A 138 -9.28 -15.63 -8.72
C THR A 138 -9.05 -16.04 -7.27
N TYR A 139 -8.85 -15.04 -6.42
CA TYR A 139 -8.67 -15.16 -4.98
C TYR A 139 -9.34 -14.00 -4.24
N ASN A 140 -9.38 -14.09 -2.92
CA ASN A 140 -9.91 -13.09 -2.02
C ASN A 140 -8.74 -12.30 -1.40
N LEU A 141 -8.69 -11.01 -1.69
CA LEU A 141 -7.91 -10.02 -0.95
C LEU A 141 -8.51 -9.85 0.47
N CYS A 142 -8.00 -8.90 1.24
CA CYS A 142 -8.59 -8.49 2.52
C CYS A 142 -10.11 -8.21 2.38
N GLU A 143 -10.86 -8.53 3.43
CA GLU A 143 -12.31 -8.32 3.51
C GLU A 143 -13.14 -8.98 2.40
N ASN A 144 -12.64 -10.09 1.83
CA ASN A 144 -13.28 -10.86 0.76
C ASN A 144 -13.49 -10.09 -0.56
N VAL A 145 -12.66 -9.07 -0.83
CA VAL A 145 -12.63 -8.42 -2.14
C VAL A 145 -12.00 -9.36 -3.16
N LYS A 146 -12.72 -9.72 -4.21
CA LYS A 146 -12.20 -10.64 -5.24
C LYS A 146 -11.19 -9.95 -6.15
N ARG A 147 -10.04 -10.59 -6.33
CA ARG A 147 -8.94 -10.17 -7.22
C ARG A 147 -8.47 -11.34 -8.07
N SER A 148 -7.67 -11.06 -9.08
CA SER A 148 -7.15 -12.06 -10.00
C SER A 148 -5.66 -11.88 -10.28
N GLY A 149 -4.97 -13.00 -10.50
CA GLY A 149 -3.56 -13.04 -10.89
C GLY A 149 -3.26 -14.24 -11.78
N LEU A 150 -2.10 -14.21 -12.41
CA LEU A 150 -1.63 -15.27 -13.31
C LEU A 150 -0.86 -16.35 -12.53
N ASP A 151 -1.17 -17.62 -12.78
CA ASP A 151 -0.51 -18.75 -12.13
C ASP A 151 0.98 -18.84 -12.52
N CYS A 152 1.88 -18.74 -11.53
CA CYS A 152 3.32 -18.91 -11.71
C CYS A 152 3.75 -20.37 -11.91
N GLY A 153 2.80 -21.31 -11.89
CA GLY A 153 3.01 -22.70 -12.26
C GLY A 153 3.27 -23.64 -11.08
N THR A 154 3.23 -24.94 -11.36
CA THR A 154 3.29 -26.00 -10.34
C THR A 154 4.63 -26.03 -9.60
N ALA A 155 5.75 -25.80 -10.29
CA ALA A 155 7.07 -25.79 -9.64
C ALA A 155 7.21 -24.67 -8.59
N ALA A 156 6.65 -23.49 -8.86
CA ALA A 156 6.61 -22.40 -7.89
C ALA A 156 5.71 -22.75 -6.70
N ALA A 157 4.53 -23.31 -6.96
CA ALA A 157 3.62 -23.78 -5.92
C ALA A 157 4.27 -24.83 -5.00
N GLU A 158 4.91 -25.85 -5.55
CA GLU A 158 5.61 -26.89 -4.79
C GLU A 158 6.75 -26.31 -3.96
N TRP A 159 7.50 -25.36 -4.52
CA TRP A 159 8.56 -24.67 -3.78
C TRP A 159 8.02 -23.89 -2.59
N CYS A 160 6.92 -23.15 -2.76
CA CYS A 160 6.28 -22.41 -1.67
C CYS A 160 5.78 -23.35 -0.57
N THR A 161 5.04 -24.40 -0.94
CA THR A 161 4.52 -25.42 -0.02
C THR A 161 5.65 -26.06 0.81
N ARG A 162 6.74 -26.50 0.15
CA ARG A 162 7.87 -27.14 0.81
C ARG A 162 8.64 -26.18 1.72
N THR A 163 8.98 -25.00 1.23
CA THR A 163 9.85 -24.04 1.92
C THR A 163 9.17 -23.41 3.14
N LEU A 164 7.87 -23.12 3.00
CA LEU A 164 7.06 -22.49 4.04
C LEU A 164 6.31 -23.50 4.91
N GLN A 165 6.46 -24.81 4.64
CA GLN A 165 5.82 -25.91 5.37
C GLN A 165 4.29 -25.76 5.43
N ILE A 166 3.69 -25.32 4.32
CA ILE A 166 2.25 -25.08 4.22
C ILE A 166 1.57 -26.38 3.82
N VAL A 167 0.57 -26.81 4.59
CA VAL A 167 -0.17 -28.06 4.31
C VAL A 167 -1.24 -27.86 3.24
N ALA A 168 -1.75 -26.63 3.08
CA ALA A 168 -2.76 -26.31 2.09
C ALA A 168 -2.19 -26.27 0.66
N PRO A 169 -3.01 -26.50 -0.38
CA PRO A 169 -2.55 -26.31 -1.76
C PRO A 169 -2.28 -24.82 -2.02
N VAL A 170 -1.02 -24.47 -2.24
CA VAL A 170 -0.58 -23.08 -2.49
C VAL A 170 -0.50 -22.79 -3.98
N LYS A 171 -0.83 -21.55 -4.36
CA LYS A 171 -0.46 -20.98 -5.66
C LYS A 171 0.30 -19.67 -5.46
N LEU A 172 1.36 -19.49 -6.23
CA LEU A 172 2.02 -18.20 -6.41
C LEU A 172 1.39 -17.54 -7.63
N LEU A 173 0.91 -16.32 -7.48
CA LEU A 173 0.28 -15.56 -8.55
C LEU A 173 1.11 -14.32 -8.88
N TYR A 174 1.20 -13.99 -10.17
CA TYR A 174 1.70 -12.72 -10.68
C TYR A 174 0.52 -11.79 -10.97
N CYS A 175 0.49 -10.65 -10.31
CA CYS A 175 -0.53 -9.62 -10.44
C CYS A 175 -0.19 -8.71 -11.62
N VAL A 176 -1.09 -8.65 -12.60
CA VAL A 176 -0.99 -7.75 -13.76
C VAL A 176 -2.24 -6.90 -13.87
N ASP A 177 -2.08 -5.70 -14.41
CA ASP A 177 -3.19 -4.79 -14.66
C ASP A 177 -4.14 -5.32 -15.73
N GLY A 178 -5.38 -4.82 -15.70
CA GLY A 178 -6.42 -5.22 -16.66
C GLY A 178 -7.12 -6.55 -16.36
N LEU A 179 -6.71 -7.29 -15.33
CA LEU A 179 -7.44 -8.47 -14.86
C LEU A 179 -8.73 -8.09 -14.13
N ALA A 180 -9.70 -9.01 -14.12
CA ALA A 180 -10.96 -8.83 -13.43
C ALA A 180 -10.74 -8.57 -11.93
N ALA A 181 -11.19 -7.42 -11.46
CA ALA A 181 -11.17 -7.03 -10.06
C ALA A 181 -12.57 -6.64 -9.60
N GLN A 182 -12.94 -7.05 -8.39
CA GLN A 182 -14.10 -6.48 -7.72
C GLN A 182 -13.71 -5.12 -7.12
N PRO A 183 -14.52 -4.06 -7.33
CA PRO A 183 -14.33 -2.81 -6.61
C PRO A 183 -14.38 -3.07 -5.10
N SER A 184 -13.40 -2.58 -4.34
CA SER A 184 -13.43 -2.73 -2.88
C SER A 184 -14.62 -1.99 -2.29
N ILE A 185 -15.40 -2.66 -1.44
CA ILE A 185 -16.56 -2.05 -0.77
C ILE A 185 -16.09 -0.97 0.21
N LEU A 186 -14.91 -1.16 0.80
CA LEU A 186 -14.23 -0.18 1.64
C LEU A 186 -13.95 1.15 0.91
N GLY A 187 -13.90 1.13 -0.41
CA GLY A 187 -13.85 2.34 -1.24
C GLY A 187 -15.02 3.28 -1.16
N LYS A 188 -16.13 2.85 -0.57
CA LYS A 188 -17.26 3.72 -0.24
C LYS A 188 -17.18 4.31 1.17
N CYS A 189 -16.41 3.71 2.07
CA CYS A 189 -16.25 4.16 3.46
C CYS A 189 -14.97 5.02 3.63
N LEU A 190 -13.89 4.65 2.92
CA LEU A 190 -12.69 5.45 2.69
C LEU A 190 -12.90 6.21 1.37
N ASN A 191 -13.36 7.45 1.44
CA ASN A 191 -13.61 8.35 0.30
C ASN A 191 -12.48 8.29 -0.76
N ALA A 192 -12.75 8.52 -2.05
CA ALA A 192 -11.81 8.85 -3.15
C ALA A 192 -10.57 7.97 -3.45
N TRP A 193 -10.26 6.96 -2.64
CA TRP A 193 -8.92 6.33 -2.61
C TRP A 193 -8.89 4.83 -2.94
N SER A 194 -10.05 4.20 -3.06
CA SER A 194 -10.18 2.81 -3.54
C SER A 194 -9.74 2.55 -4.97
N GLN A 195 -9.60 3.62 -5.76
CA GLN A 195 -9.08 3.56 -7.12
C GLN A 195 -7.57 3.25 -7.17
N TYR A 196 -6.85 3.41 -6.05
CA TYR A 196 -5.39 3.22 -5.98
C TYR A 196 -4.97 1.82 -5.49
N GLN A 197 -5.76 0.80 -5.82
CA GLN A 197 -5.50 -0.60 -5.49
C GLN A 197 -5.22 -1.39 -6.77
N ASN A 198 -3.99 -1.87 -6.95
CA ASN A 198 -3.71 -2.89 -7.96
C ASN A 198 -4.28 -4.27 -7.51
N GLN A 199 -4.02 -5.33 -8.28
CA GLN A 199 -4.56 -6.66 -7.96
C GLN A 199 -4.10 -7.19 -6.58
N CYS A 200 -2.92 -6.80 -6.11
CA CYS A 200 -2.22 -7.38 -4.96
C CYS A 200 -2.06 -6.41 -3.76
N VAL A 201 -2.13 -5.09 -3.97
CA VAL A 201 -1.93 -4.06 -2.94
C VAL A 201 -3.12 -4.01 -2.00
N ARG A 202 -2.86 -4.32 -0.72
CA ARG A 202 -3.90 -4.49 0.29
C ARG A 202 -4.57 -3.19 0.74
N LEU A 203 -3.79 -2.13 0.96
CA LEU A 203 -4.28 -0.88 1.55
C LEU A 203 -3.65 0.34 0.89
N THR A 204 -2.31 0.42 0.86
CA THR A 204 -1.60 1.67 0.52
C THR A 204 -0.35 1.40 -0.33
N PRO A 205 -0.02 2.30 -1.27
CA PRO A 205 1.15 2.14 -2.14
C PRO A 205 2.47 2.41 -1.41
N TYR A 206 2.48 3.34 -0.45
CA TYR A 206 3.67 3.69 0.33
C TYR A 206 3.37 3.71 1.82
N ILE A 207 4.40 3.36 2.60
CA ILE A 207 4.43 3.45 4.05
C ILE A 207 5.77 4.11 4.41
N SER A 208 5.77 5.14 5.26
CA SER A 208 7.01 5.73 5.77
C SER A 208 7.09 5.78 7.27
N ILE A 209 8.30 5.55 7.77
CA ILE A 209 8.62 5.61 9.20
C ILE A 209 9.79 6.57 9.43
N ASN A 210 9.76 7.27 10.55
CA ASN A 210 10.92 8.00 11.05
C ASN A 210 11.83 7.08 11.87
N GLN A 211 13.14 7.13 11.60
CA GLN A 211 14.16 6.42 12.36
C GLN A 211 14.18 6.85 13.84
N GLU A 212 13.96 8.13 14.15
CA GLU A 212 13.92 8.63 15.52
C GLU A 212 12.66 8.18 16.28
N SER A 213 11.51 8.00 15.60
CA SER A 213 10.34 7.36 16.20
C SER A 213 10.65 5.93 16.63
N LEU A 214 11.39 5.18 15.80
CA LEU A 214 11.81 3.83 16.13
C LEU A 214 12.82 3.80 17.30
N ASN A 215 13.75 4.75 17.33
CA ASN A 215 14.71 4.89 18.43
C ASN A 215 13.98 5.19 19.74
N ASN A 216 12.98 6.09 19.70
CA ASN A 216 12.14 6.42 20.84
C ASN A 216 11.34 5.20 21.32
N LEU A 217 10.70 4.45 20.43
CA LEU A 217 10.00 3.20 20.76
C LEU A 217 10.92 2.21 21.49
N ASN A 218 12.11 1.97 20.94
CA ASN A 218 13.07 1.04 21.52
C ASN A 218 13.60 1.50 22.88
N SER A 219 13.60 2.81 23.16
CA SER A 219 14.01 3.34 24.47
C SER A 219 12.99 3.06 25.59
N HIS A 220 11.71 2.85 25.23
CA HIS A 220 10.62 2.55 26.16
C HIS A 220 10.30 1.05 26.27
N SER A 221 10.87 0.20 25.40
CA SER A 221 10.71 -1.24 25.50
C SER A 221 11.59 -1.80 26.62
N GLU A 222 10.99 -2.15 27.76
CA GLU A 222 11.64 -2.82 28.90
C GLU A 222 12.02 -4.29 28.64
N SER A 223 11.86 -4.80 27.42
CA SER A 223 11.99 -6.23 27.14
C SER A 223 13.45 -6.69 27.04
N ASP A 224 13.76 -7.83 27.65
CA ASP A 224 15.01 -8.62 27.56
C ASP A 224 15.31 -9.17 26.13
N GLY A 225 14.89 -8.45 25.07
CA GLY A 225 14.82 -8.92 23.69
C GLY A 225 15.66 -8.11 22.69
N VAL A 226 15.65 -8.60 21.44
CA VAL A 226 16.29 -7.92 20.30
C VAL A 226 15.51 -6.64 19.97
N PRO A 227 16.17 -5.46 19.85
CA PRO A 227 15.50 -4.21 19.51
C PRO A 227 14.72 -4.30 18.20
N ALA A 228 13.59 -3.60 18.13
CA ALA A 228 12.81 -3.52 16.92
C ALA A 228 13.60 -2.72 15.86
N THR A 229 13.69 -3.26 14.65
CA THR A 229 14.27 -2.60 13.48
C THR A 229 13.19 -2.12 12.52
N THR A 230 13.49 -1.14 11.67
CA THR A 230 12.60 -0.61 10.61
C THR A 230 11.99 -1.72 9.75
N ARG A 231 12.71 -2.83 9.55
CA ARG A 231 12.24 -3.98 8.78
C ARG A 231 11.01 -4.67 9.36
N HIS A 232 10.82 -4.64 10.68
CA HIS A 232 9.59 -5.12 11.31
C HIS A 232 8.38 -4.25 10.94
N PHE A 233 8.65 -2.99 10.56
CA PHE A 233 7.67 -1.99 10.18
C PHE A 233 7.31 -1.99 8.71
N ARG A 234 8.09 -2.71 7.90
CA ARG A 234 7.93 -2.83 6.45
C ARG A 234 7.68 -1.50 5.72
N PRO A 235 8.43 -0.42 6.04
CA PRO A 235 8.28 0.85 5.34
C PRO A 235 8.79 0.72 3.92
N SER A 236 8.19 1.44 2.98
CA SER A 236 8.78 1.70 1.67
C SER A 236 9.87 2.77 1.76
N ILE A 237 9.70 3.74 2.66
CA ILE A 237 10.59 4.90 2.82
C ILE A 237 10.91 5.09 4.31
N VAL A 238 12.19 5.15 4.66
CA VAL A 238 12.64 5.52 6.01
C VAL A 238 13.18 6.94 5.94
N ILE A 239 12.70 7.79 6.85
CA ILE A 239 13.12 9.18 7.00
C ILE A 239 13.91 9.28 8.30
N ASP A 240 14.94 10.11 8.31
CA ASP A 240 15.79 10.41 9.45
C ASP A 240 15.94 11.94 9.59
N GLU A 241 16.67 12.38 10.61
CA GLU A 241 16.89 13.80 10.92
C GLU A 241 15.60 14.58 11.21
N CYS A 242 14.58 13.92 11.78
CA CYS A 242 13.34 14.54 12.23
C CYS A 242 12.97 14.12 13.66
N GLU A 243 12.20 14.95 14.37
CA GLU A 243 11.79 14.66 15.74
C GLU A 243 10.91 13.41 15.81
N PRO A 244 10.97 12.61 16.88
CA PRO A 244 10.12 11.44 17.05
C PRO A 244 8.64 11.77 16.83
N TYR A 245 7.99 10.95 16.01
CA TYR A 245 6.58 11.00 15.64
C TYR A 245 6.16 12.25 14.85
N ASP A 246 7.09 13.03 14.31
CA ASP A 246 6.76 14.13 13.41
C ASP A 246 6.04 13.66 12.15
N GLU A 247 6.26 12.40 11.74
CA GLU A 247 5.59 11.83 10.58
C GLU A 247 4.08 11.87 10.69
N ASP A 248 3.51 11.75 11.88
CA ASP A 248 2.06 11.76 12.11
C ASP A 248 1.42 13.14 11.85
N LYS A 249 2.22 14.20 11.76
CA LYS A 249 1.77 15.59 11.56
C LYS A 249 1.83 16.01 10.10
N TRP A 250 2.52 15.25 9.25
CA TRP A 250 2.68 15.62 7.85
C TRP A 250 1.35 15.42 7.11
N MET A 251 0.90 16.45 6.39
CA MET A 251 -0.23 16.34 5.46
C MET A 251 0.26 16.06 4.04
N GLU A 252 1.38 16.67 3.67
CA GLU A 252 2.03 16.53 2.38
C GLU A 252 3.54 16.42 2.57
N ILE A 253 4.19 15.58 1.78
CA ILE A 253 5.66 15.45 1.76
C ILE A 253 6.13 15.56 0.32
N ARG A 254 7.24 16.25 0.11
CA ARG A 254 7.96 16.25 -1.17
C ARG A 254 9.33 15.63 -0.99
N ILE A 255 9.64 14.61 -1.79
CA ILE A 255 10.93 13.93 -1.82
C ILE A 255 11.48 14.00 -3.25
N GLY A 256 12.52 14.81 -3.47
CA GLY A 256 13.00 15.10 -4.81
C GLY A 256 11.89 15.70 -5.68
N ASN A 257 11.55 15.00 -6.77
CA ASN A 257 10.49 15.40 -7.70
C ASN A 257 9.13 14.73 -7.40
N CYS A 258 9.04 13.91 -6.37
CA CYS A 258 7.85 13.16 -6.01
C CYS A 258 7.09 13.89 -4.90
N GLU A 259 5.78 14.05 -5.05
CA GLU A 259 4.89 14.64 -4.05
C GLU A 259 3.97 13.57 -3.48
N PHE A 260 3.75 13.60 -2.17
CA PHE A 260 2.94 12.64 -1.47
C PHE A 260 1.88 13.29 -0.60
N ASP A 261 0.64 12.80 -0.67
CA ASP A 261 -0.35 13.10 0.38
C ASP A 261 -0.27 12.04 1.46
N CYS A 262 -0.17 12.51 2.70
CA CYS A 262 -0.17 11.70 3.89
C CYS A 262 -1.60 11.53 4.38
N PHE A 263 -2.06 10.28 4.50
CA PHE A 263 -3.48 10.00 4.69
C PHE A 263 -3.83 9.82 6.16
N GLU A 264 -3.22 8.81 6.79
CA GLU A 264 -3.50 8.47 8.17
C GLU A 264 -2.27 7.83 8.82
N PRO A 265 -2.16 7.94 10.15
CA PRO A 265 -1.26 7.09 10.90
C PRO A 265 -1.71 5.62 10.76
N CYS A 266 -0.79 4.74 10.37
CA CYS A 266 -0.99 3.31 10.22
C CYS A 266 -1.24 2.68 11.59
N ALA A 267 -2.51 2.41 11.89
CA ALA A 267 -2.92 1.63 13.05
C ALA A 267 -2.47 0.17 12.87
N ARG A 268 -1.52 -0.29 13.68
CA ARG A 268 -0.93 -1.62 13.55
C ARG A 268 -1.81 -2.72 14.13
N LEU A 269 -1.85 -3.86 13.43
CA LEU A 269 -2.44 -5.11 13.90
C LEU A 269 -1.33 -6.10 14.22
N LEU A 270 -1.31 -6.62 15.46
CA LEU A 270 -0.63 -7.82 16.00
C LEU A 270 0.87 -8.06 15.71
N PHE A 271 1.51 -7.42 14.73
CA PHE A 271 2.90 -7.70 14.33
C PHE A 271 3.94 -6.75 14.94
N THR A 272 3.54 -5.62 15.51
CA THR A 272 4.46 -4.63 16.12
C THR A 272 3.64 -3.54 16.82
N LEU A 273 4.19 -3.01 17.91
CA LEU A 273 3.64 -1.89 18.69
C LEU A 273 4.22 -0.58 18.11
N GLU A 274 3.37 0.42 17.86
CA GLU A 274 3.64 1.82 17.39
C GLU A 274 3.57 2.18 15.89
N THR A 275 3.30 3.47 15.66
CA THR A 275 2.68 4.11 14.49
C THR A 275 3.64 4.33 13.30
N THR A 276 3.12 4.47 12.09
CA THR A 276 3.88 4.71 10.83
C THR A 276 2.96 5.45 9.87
N ILE A 277 3.40 6.40 9.04
CA ILE A 277 2.45 7.13 8.19
C ILE A 277 2.22 6.47 6.83
N ILE A 278 0.96 6.50 6.38
CA ILE A 278 0.53 6.02 5.06
C ILE A 278 0.59 7.17 4.06
N MET A 279 1.21 6.93 2.90
CA MET A 279 1.38 7.93 1.85
C MET A 279 0.86 7.46 0.48
N ARG A 280 0.48 8.42 -0.37
CA ARG A 280 0.27 8.24 -1.81
C ARG A 280 1.23 9.08 -2.61
N HIS A 281 1.55 8.69 -3.83
CA HIS A 281 2.16 9.61 -4.79
C HIS A 281 1.08 10.45 -5.50
N ILE A 282 1.37 11.74 -5.75
CA ILE A 282 0.51 12.65 -6.51
C ILE A 282 1.09 12.77 -7.91
N THR A 283 0.44 12.13 -8.89
CA THR A 283 0.77 12.35 -10.30
C THR A 283 0.20 13.70 -10.74
N LEU A 284 1.08 14.64 -11.12
CA LEU A 284 0.68 15.91 -11.77
C LEU A 284 0.27 15.68 -13.23
#